data_AF-A0A1J5KSZ0-F1
#
_entry.id   AF-A0A1J5KSZ0-F1
#
_cell.length_a   1.000
_cell.length_b   1.000
_cell.length_c   1.000
_cell.angle_alpha   90.00
_cell.angle_beta   90.00
_cell.angle_gamma   90.00
#
_symmetry.space_group_name_H-M   'P 1'
#
loop_
_entity.id
_entity.type
_entity.pdbx_description
1 polymer ?
#
loop_
_entity_poly.entity_id
_entity_poly.type
_entity_poly.pdbx_seq_one_letter_code
_entity_poly.pdbx_strand_id
1 'polypeptide(L)'
;MNNKLINILFILLILLGVSCSSTVDDKYQRVDVEKYYRQSGMVKYFLVDIPDWANSSFEANCNRSTAVKYLHIDYLMKSFSLSYENAIQMQYLFNMEYAKAAKTKNGIPSLKEEESLFFLALDKIKAGQKVFKKPTFNRVNAIWIDSLLSNGGKKLRDVFNRPSLTKGRPLLISMCHTRGELISLLKKKKVVYEGSRFITYEMFSYFDKNGVRGARESLDLSKHLLEKQRKYFYYSGEKPRNINGSFKYINIK
;
A
#
# COMPACT_ATOMS: atom_id res chain seq x y z
N MET A 1 51.00 50.11 -56.27
CA MET A 1 50.48 48.94 -55.52
C MET A 1 49.00 48.78 -55.89
N ASN A 2 48.61 47.65 -56.47
CA ASN A 2 47.31 47.49 -57.14
C ASN A 2 46.14 47.52 -56.14
N ASN A 3 45.20 48.46 -56.30
CA ASN A 3 43.97 48.56 -55.49
C ASN A 3 43.16 47.24 -55.45
N LYS A 4 43.30 46.39 -56.48
CA LYS A 4 42.68 45.06 -56.52
C LYS A 4 43.28 44.08 -55.49
N LEU A 5 44.58 44.16 -55.22
CA LEU A 5 45.27 43.31 -54.25
C LEU A 5 44.90 43.69 -52.81
N ILE A 6 44.71 45.00 -52.56
CA ILE A 6 44.27 45.52 -51.26
C ILE A 6 42.83 45.08 -50.96
N ASN A 7 41.93 45.12 -51.94
CA ASN A 7 40.55 44.66 -51.77
C ASN A 7 40.46 43.15 -51.52
N ILE A 8 41.29 42.34 -52.18
CA ILE A 8 41.34 40.88 -51.93
C ILE A 8 41.86 40.60 -50.52
N LEU A 9 42.89 41.33 -50.07
CA LEU A 9 43.42 41.17 -48.72
C LEU A 9 42.38 41.55 -47.66
N PHE A 10 41.59 42.60 -47.90
CA PHE A 10 40.51 43.03 -47.01
C PHE A 10 39.38 42.00 -46.94
N ILE A 11 38.99 41.42 -48.07
CA ILE A 11 37.96 40.37 -48.11
C ILE A 11 38.46 39.11 -47.38
N LEU A 12 39.73 38.74 -47.52
CA LEU A 12 40.31 37.60 -46.81
C LEU A 12 40.36 37.84 -45.29
N LEU A 13 40.66 39.07 -44.87
CA LEU A 13 40.69 39.44 -43.44
C LEU A 13 39.29 39.40 -42.81
N ILE A 14 38.26 39.81 -43.57
CA ILE A 14 36.86 39.75 -43.12
C ILE A 14 36.41 38.29 -43.01
N LEU A 15 36.78 37.43 -43.98
CA LEU A 15 36.46 36.00 -43.96
C LEU A 15 37.11 35.23 -42.79
N LEU A 16 38.29 35.66 -42.33
CA LEU A 16 38.94 35.10 -41.15
C LEU A 16 38.33 35.59 -39.82
N GLY A 17 37.58 36.70 -39.83
CA GLY A 17 36.88 37.23 -38.66
C GLY A 17 35.55 36.55 -38.34
N VAL A 18 34.87 35.93 -39.32
CA VAL A 18 33.56 35.29 -39.13
C VAL A 18 33.66 33.83 -38.67
N SER A 19 34.84 33.21 -38.76
CA SER A 19 35.06 31.79 -38.42
C SER A 19 35.40 31.53 -36.95
N CYS A 20 35.33 32.54 -36.08
CA CYS A 20 35.49 32.41 -34.63
C CYS A 20 34.19 32.69 -33.87
N SER A 21 33.08 32.11 -34.33
CA SER A 21 31.88 31.93 -33.51
C SER A 21 31.96 30.55 -32.86
N SER A 22 32.72 30.45 -31.76
CA SER A 22 32.55 29.34 -30.83
C SER A 22 31.09 29.35 -30.38
N THR A 23 30.32 28.32 -30.73
CA THR A 23 29.04 28.06 -30.08
C THR A 23 29.33 27.97 -28.60
N VAL A 24 28.97 29.01 -27.85
CA VAL A 24 28.81 28.88 -26.41
C VAL A 24 27.78 27.78 -26.27
N ASP A 25 28.21 26.60 -25.84
CA ASP A 25 27.30 25.59 -25.34
C ASP A 25 26.50 26.32 -24.28
N ASP A 26 25.26 26.69 -24.62
CA ASP A 26 24.28 27.09 -23.64
C ASP A 26 24.41 26.03 -22.55
N LYS A 27 24.71 26.45 -21.33
CA LYS A 27 24.68 25.58 -20.18
C LYS A 27 23.25 25.05 -20.08
N TYR A 28 22.95 23.99 -20.82
CA TYR A 28 21.77 23.19 -20.64
C TYR A 28 21.90 22.72 -19.20
N GLN A 29 21.21 23.43 -18.30
CA GLN A 29 20.95 22.88 -16.98
C GLN A 29 20.38 21.50 -17.25
N ARG A 30 20.95 20.46 -16.62
CA ARG A 30 20.37 19.13 -16.67
C ARG A 30 18.89 19.31 -16.34
N VAL A 31 18.07 19.11 -17.36
CA VAL A 31 16.63 19.10 -17.20
C VAL A 31 16.38 18.01 -16.20
N ASP A 32 15.82 18.37 -15.05
CA ASP A 32 15.40 17.38 -14.09
C ASP A 32 14.31 16.53 -14.76
N VAL A 33 14.72 15.37 -15.25
CA VAL A 33 13.87 14.45 -15.99
C VAL A 33 12.72 13.95 -15.10
N GLU A 34 12.87 14.03 -13.76
CA GLU A 34 11.78 13.77 -12.82
C GLU A 34 10.67 14.82 -12.92
N LYS A 35 11.01 16.07 -13.24
CA LYS A 35 10.05 17.19 -13.41
C LYS A 35 9.23 17.08 -14.69
N TYR A 36 9.70 16.30 -15.67
CA TYR A 36 9.04 16.02 -16.95
C TYR A 36 8.64 14.55 -17.11
N TYR A 37 8.63 13.77 -16.01
CA TYR A 37 8.20 12.39 -16.05
C TYR A 37 6.76 12.32 -16.55
N ARG A 38 6.58 11.83 -17.78
CA ARG A 38 5.25 11.54 -18.33
C ARG A 38 4.62 10.51 -17.42
N GLN A 39 3.42 10.79 -16.92
CA GLN A 39 2.67 9.89 -16.04
C GLN A 39 2.79 8.46 -16.55
N SER A 40 3.40 7.60 -15.75
CA SER A 40 3.54 6.20 -16.11
C SER A 40 2.15 5.58 -16.25
N GLY A 41 2.03 4.57 -17.11
CA GLY A 41 0.78 3.83 -17.28
C GLY A 41 0.28 3.19 -15.98
N MET A 42 1.06 3.21 -14.90
CA MET A 42 0.66 2.72 -13.58
C MET A 42 -0.38 3.61 -12.90
N VAL A 43 -0.36 4.93 -13.13
CA VAL A 43 -1.08 5.90 -12.29
C VAL A 43 -2.59 5.62 -12.30
N LYS A 44 -3.12 5.13 -13.42
CA LYS A 44 -4.51 4.70 -13.55
C LYS A 44 -4.93 3.58 -12.59
N TYR A 45 -3.98 2.82 -12.05
CA TYR A 45 -4.23 1.76 -11.07
C TYR A 45 -4.23 2.26 -9.62
N PHE A 46 -4.04 3.56 -9.39
CA PHE A 46 -4.12 4.18 -8.07
C PHE A 46 -5.43 4.95 -7.94
N LEU A 47 -6.00 4.94 -6.74
CA LEU A 47 -6.97 5.95 -6.35
C LEU A 47 -6.24 7.23 -5.95
N VAL A 48 -6.99 8.33 -5.89
CA VAL A 48 -6.48 9.59 -5.34
C VAL A 48 -6.03 9.38 -3.90
N ASP A 49 -4.85 9.90 -3.56
CA ASP A 49 -4.30 9.83 -2.21
C ASP A 49 -5.27 10.51 -1.22
N ILE A 50 -5.48 9.87 -0.07
CA ILE A 50 -6.33 10.40 1.00
C ILE A 50 -5.46 11.34 1.85
N PRO A 51 -5.87 12.61 2.07
CA PRO A 51 -5.11 13.52 2.91
C PRO A 51 -5.14 13.07 4.38
N ASP A 52 -4.09 13.40 5.13
CA ASP A 52 -3.92 12.92 6.51
C ASP A 52 -5.10 13.25 7.43
N TRP A 53 -5.74 14.40 7.26
CA TRP A 53 -6.91 14.80 8.05
C TRP A 53 -8.16 13.92 7.80
N ALA A 54 -8.22 13.24 6.66
CA ALA A 54 -9.30 12.35 6.26
C ALA A 54 -8.94 10.85 6.44
N ASN A 55 -7.70 10.53 6.82
CA ASN A 55 -7.21 9.16 6.94
C ASN A 55 -7.71 8.48 8.22
N SER A 56 -9.02 8.28 8.32
CA SER A 56 -9.68 7.72 9.50
C SER A 56 -10.43 6.44 9.17
N SER A 57 -10.67 5.61 10.20
CA SER A 57 -11.59 4.48 10.11
C SER A 57 -12.87 4.82 10.86
N PHE A 58 -13.98 4.89 10.12
CA PHE A 58 -15.30 5.11 10.70
C PHE A 58 -15.70 3.95 11.63
N GLU A 59 -15.50 2.70 11.19
CA GLU A 59 -15.95 1.51 11.93
C GLU A 59 -15.14 1.28 13.22
N ALA A 60 -13.86 1.68 13.24
CA ALA A 60 -13.00 1.56 14.43
C ALA A 60 -12.84 2.88 15.22
N ASN A 61 -13.50 3.97 14.78
CA ASN A 61 -13.46 5.29 15.38
C ASN A 61 -12.03 5.77 15.73
N CYS A 62 -11.15 5.78 14.74
CA CYS A 62 -9.74 6.15 14.93
C CYS A 62 -9.18 6.91 13.73
N ASN A 63 -8.18 7.76 13.98
CA ASN A 63 -7.38 8.38 12.95
C ASN A 63 -6.09 7.58 12.74
N ARG A 64 -5.71 7.33 11.48
CA ARG A 64 -4.55 6.50 11.12
C ARG A 64 -3.31 7.39 10.99
N SER A 65 -2.20 6.92 11.54
CA SER A 65 -0.92 7.64 11.52
C SER A 65 -0.15 7.50 10.22
N THR A 66 -0.44 6.48 9.41
CA THR A 66 0.25 6.22 8.15
C THR A 66 -0.75 6.26 7.00
N ALA A 67 -0.44 7.03 5.95
CA ALA A 67 -1.24 7.02 4.74
C ALA A 67 -1.02 5.72 3.95
N VAL A 68 -2.09 5.16 3.42
CA VAL A 68 -2.02 4.02 2.48
C VAL A 68 -2.46 4.47 1.10
N LYS A 69 -1.78 3.90 0.10
CA LYS A 69 -2.11 4.08 -1.30
C LYS A 69 -3.10 2.99 -1.70
N TYR A 70 -4.34 3.40 -1.95
CA TYR A 70 -5.39 2.50 -2.41
C TYR A 70 -5.24 2.25 -3.91
N LEU A 71 -5.34 0.99 -4.31
CA LEU A 71 -5.30 0.61 -5.71
C LEU A 71 -6.70 0.45 -6.29
N HIS A 72 -6.83 0.73 -7.59
CA HIS A 72 -8.05 0.53 -8.36
C HIS A 72 -8.24 -0.96 -8.66
N ILE A 73 -8.80 -1.71 -7.71
CA ILE A 73 -8.90 -3.18 -7.75
C ILE A 73 -9.56 -3.69 -9.02
N ASP A 74 -10.63 -3.03 -9.51
CA ASP A 74 -11.27 -3.39 -10.78
C ASP A 74 -10.30 -3.39 -11.96
N TYR A 75 -9.44 -2.37 -12.04
CA TYR A 75 -8.49 -2.23 -13.15
C TYR A 75 -7.36 -3.23 -13.01
N LEU A 76 -6.91 -3.51 -11.78
CA LEU A 76 -5.95 -4.57 -11.55
C LEU A 76 -6.50 -5.94 -11.97
N MET A 77 -7.74 -6.24 -11.60
CA MET A 77 -8.41 -7.49 -11.97
C MET A 77 -8.56 -7.63 -13.49
N LYS A 78 -8.96 -6.55 -14.18
CA LYS A 78 -9.16 -6.55 -15.64
C LYS A 78 -7.85 -6.54 -16.44
N SER A 79 -6.92 -5.67 -16.10
CA SER A 79 -5.68 -5.47 -16.89
C SER A 79 -4.63 -6.54 -16.65
N PHE A 80 -4.61 -7.16 -15.46
CA PHE A 80 -3.61 -8.17 -15.11
C PHE A 80 -4.20 -9.56 -14.83
N SER A 81 -5.50 -9.73 -15.09
CA SER A 81 -6.24 -10.99 -14.84
C SER A 81 -6.08 -11.50 -13.41
N LEU A 82 -6.02 -10.57 -12.44
CA LEU A 82 -5.89 -10.92 -11.02
C LEU A 82 -7.25 -11.30 -10.44
N SER A 83 -7.27 -12.29 -9.55
CA SER A 83 -8.42 -12.48 -8.67
C SER A 83 -8.50 -11.34 -7.65
N TYR A 84 -9.68 -11.10 -7.07
CA TYR A 84 -9.86 -10.14 -5.97
C TYR A 84 -8.81 -10.33 -4.86
N GLU A 85 -8.60 -11.59 -4.44
CA GLU A 85 -7.63 -11.91 -3.40
C GLU A 85 -6.22 -11.47 -3.79
N ASN A 86 -5.80 -11.72 -5.03
CA ASN A 86 -4.48 -11.33 -5.51
C ASN A 86 -4.35 -9.81 -5.68
N ALA A 87 -5.40 -9.12 -6.09
CA ALA A 87 -5.40 -7.65 -6.17
C ALA A 87 -5.28 -7.00 -4.78
N ILE A 88 -6.00 -7.50 -3.77
CA ILE A 88 -5.85 -7.04 -2.38
C ILE A 88 -4.44 -7.33 -1.83
N GLN A 89 -3.90 -8.51 -2.12
CA GLN A 89 -2.53 -8.87 -1.70
C GLN A 89 -1.47 -8.00 -2.39
N MET A 90 -1.70 -7.61 -3.65
CA MET A 90 -0.86 -6.67 -4.37
C MET A 90 -0.87 -5.30 -3.71
N GLN A 91 -2.04 -4.75 -3.39
CA GLN A 91 -2.16 -3.49 -2.63
C GLN A 91 -1.42 -3.58 -1.30
N TYR A 92 -1.62 -4.66 -0.56
CA TYR A 92 -0.97 -4.84 0.74
C TYR A 92 0.55 -4.91 0.62
N LEU A 93 1.06 -5.70 -0.32
CA LEU A 93 2.49 -5.83 -0.57
C LEU A 93 3.10 -4.51 -1.02
N PHE A 94 2.43 -3.80 -1.92
CA PHE A 94 2.85 -2.48 -2.37
C PHE A 94 2.97 -1.51 -1.19
N ASN A 95 1.94 -1.38 -0.34
CA ASN A 95 1.96 -0.48 0.81
C ASN A 95 3.08 -0.84 1.80
N MET A 96 3.32 -2.12 2.03
CA MET A 96 4.42 -2.57 2.88
C MET A 96 5.79 -2.19 2.33
N GLU A 97 6.03 -2.42 1.04
CA GLU A 97 7.32 -2.09 0.40
C GLU A 97 7.49 -0.57 0.26
N TYR A 98 6.41 0.16 0.00
CA TYR A 98 6.39 1.63 -0.03
C TYR A 98 6.75 2.21 1.34
N ALA A 99 6.13 1.75 2.43
CA ALA A 99 6.47 2.18 3.78
C ALA A 99 7.92 1.86 4.16
N LYS A 100 8.44 0.72 3.69
CA LYS A 100 9.85 0.33 3.88
C LYS A 100 10.79 1.28 3.12
N ALA A 101 10.51 1.55 1.85
CA ALA A 101 11.30 2.46 1.03
C ALA A 101 11.30 3.88 1.61
N ALA A 102 10.12 4.37 2.03
CA ALA A 102 9.98 5.68 2.64
C ALA A 102 10.82 5.83 3.92
N LYS A 103 10.82 4.78 4.76
CA LYS A 103 11.65 4.73 5.97
C LYS A 103 13.14 4.70 5.66
N THR A 104 13.58 3.94 4.66
CA THR A 104 15.00 3.88 4.27
C THR A 104 15.51 5.22 3.74
N LYS A 105 14.67 5.96 3.00
CA LYS A 105 15.01 7.26 2.42
C LYS A 105 14.82 8.44 3.38
N ASN A 106 14.16 8.23 4.53
CA ASN A 106 13.63 9.30 5.40
C ASN A 106 12.78 10.31 4.61
N GLY A 107 11.92 9.82 3.71
CA GLY A 107 11.13 10.69 2.83
C GLY A 107 10.18 9.92 1.92
N ILE A 108 9.48 10.63 1.03
CA ILE A 108 8.55 10.04 0.07
C ILE A 108 9.33 9.43 -1.11
N PRO A 109 9.06 8.18 -1.51
CA PRO A 109 9.58 7.61 -2.75
C PRO A 109 9.28 8.50 -3.97
N SER A 110 10.21 8.62 -4.92
CA SER A 110 9.95 9.32 -6.18
C SER A 110 8.98 8.54 -7.05
N LEU A 111 8.41 9.17 -8.08
CA LEU A 111 7.46 8.51 -8.99
C LEU A 111 8.05 7.27 -9.66
N LYS A 112 9.34 7.31 -10.01
CA LYS A 112 10.06 6.16 -10.59
C LYS A 112 10.25 5.01 -9.59
N GLU A 113 10.51 5.33 -8.33
CA GLU A 113 10.60 4.34 -7.26
C GLU A 113 9.23 3.72 -7.00
N GLU A 114 8.18 4.54 -6.93
CA GLU A 114 6.80 4.08 -6.78
C GLU A 114 6.43 3.10 -7.90
N GLU A 115 6.75 3.42 -9.14
CA GLU A 115 6.56 2.55 -10.30
C GLU A 115 7.29 1.22 -10.18
N SER A 116 8.56 1.28 -9.79
CA SER A 116 9.37 0.08 -9.57
C SER A 116 8.76 -0.81 -8.49
N LEU A 117 8.25 -0.23 -7.41
CA LEU A 117 7.59 -0.94 -6.32
C LEU A 117 6.25 -1.56 -6.76
N PHE A 118 5.49 -0.88 -7.62
CA PHE A 118 4.24 -1.40 -8.15
C PHE A 118 4.46 -2.65 -9.01
N PHE A 119 5.41 -2.59 -9.96
CA PHE A 119 5.72 -3.75 -10.80
C PHE A 119 6.36 -4.88 -9.99
N LEU A 120 7.22 -4.56 -9.02
CA LEU A 120 7.75 -5.55 -8.08
C LEU A 120 6.63 -6.28 -7.32
N ALA A 121 5.62 -5.55 -6.82
CA ALA A 121 4.48 -6.14 -6.13
C ALA A 121 3.64 -7.01 -7.08
N LEU A 122 3.39 -6.56 -8.31
CA LEU A 122 2.68 -7.32 -9.34
C LEU A 122 3.38 -8.65 -9.65
N ASP A 123 4.68 -8.60 -9.90
CA ASP A 123 5.48 -9.78 -10.27
C ASP A 123 5.53 -10.80 -9.14
N LYS A 124 5.74 -10.34 -7.90
CA LYS A 124 5.68 -11.20 -6.71
C LYS A 124 4.33 -11.89 -6.58
N ILE A 125 3.22 -11.17 -6.80
CA ILE A 125 1.87 -11.74 -6.70
C ILE A 125 1.59 -12.74 -7.82
N LYS A 126 2.02 -12.45 -9.06
CA LYS A 126 1.93 -13.39 -10.19
C LYS A 126 2.76 -14.65 -9.95
N ALA A 127 3.92 -14.52 -9.30
CA ALA A 127 4.73 -15.64 -8.84
C ALA A 127 4.15 -16.38 -7.61
N GLY A 128 2.97 -15.99 -7.12
CA GLY A 128 2.29 -16.62 -5.98
C GLY A 128 2.83 -16.20 -4.61
N GLN A 129 3.73 -15.22 -4.55
CA GLN A 129 4.25 -14.69 -3.28
C GLN A 129 3.21 -13.76 -2.64
N LYS A 130 2.67 -14.19 -1.49
CA LYS A 130 1.64 -13.46 -0.75
C LYS A 130 2.13 -13.06 0.63
N VAL A 131 1.82 -11.84 1.05
CA VAL A 131 2.09 -11.36 2.40
C VAL A 131 1.17 -12.07 3.40
N PHE A 132 -0.13 -12.06 3.14
CA PHE A 132 -1.10 -12.76 3.96
C PHE A 132 -1.25 -14.20 3.47
N LYS A 133 -0.67 -15.15 4.21
CA LYS A 133 -0.84 -16.58 3.93
C LYS A 133 -2.14 -17.08 4.55
N LYS A 134 -3.02 -17.64 3.71
CA LYS A 134 -4.30 -18.23 4.15
C LYS A 134 -4.05 -19.24 5.27
N PRO A 135 -4.74 -19.15 6.41
CA PRO A 135 -4.67 -20.16 7.45
C PRO A 135 -5.14 -21.52 6.91
N THR A 136 -4.42 -22.60 7.20
CA THR A 136 -4.79 -23.97 6.80
C THR A 136 -5.53 -24.75 7.91
N PHE A 137 -5.61 -24.19 9.11
CA PHE A 137 -6.26 -24.81 10.28
C PHE A 137 -7.77 -24.95 10.09
N ASN A 138 -8.38 -25.99 10.66
CA ASN A 138 -9.83 -26.21 10.58
C ASN A 138 -10.66 -25.12 11.28
N ARG A 139 -10.05 -24.37 12.20
CA ARG A 139 -10.69 -23.29 12.96
C ARG A 139 -9.90 -22.00 12.84
N VAL A 140 -10.60 -20.92 12.50
CA VAL A 140 -10.06 -19.56 12.41
C VAL A 140 -10.76 -18.71 13.45
N ASN A 141 -9.97 -18.06 14.30
CA ASN A 141 -10.47 -17.11 15.28
C ASN A 141 -10.06 -15.70 14.84
N ALA A 142 -10.94 -15.01 14.13
CA ALA A 142 -10.77 -13.62 13.74
C ALA A 142 -11.05 -12.71 14.94
N ILE A 143 -10.10 -11.86 15.31
CA ILE A 143 -10.17 -11.00 16.49
C ILE A 143 -10.03 -9.57 16.01
N TRP A 144 -11.09 -8.78 16.15
CA TRP A 144 -11.04 -7.35 15.86
C TRP A 144 -10.41 -6.61 17.02
N ILE A 145 -9.12 -6.33 16.89
CA ILE A 145 -8.28 -5.83 17.98
C ILE A 145 -8.72 -4.43 18.38
N ASP A 146 -9.08 -3.56 17.44
CA ASP A 146 -9.39 -2.16 17.75
C ASP A 146 -10.52 -2.04 18.79
N SER A 147 -11.54 -2.89 18.69
CA SER A 147 -12.63 -2.96 19.66
C SER A 147 -12.21 -3.44 21.06
N LEU A 148 -11.09 -4.12 21.18
CA LEU A 148 -10.58 -4.74 22.41
C LEU A 148 -9.39 -3.99 23.04
N LEU A 149 -8.91 -2.92 22.39
CA LEU A 149 -7.77 -2.13 22.87
C LEU A 149 -8.12 -1.17 24.02
N SER A 150 -9.40 -1.04 24.37
CA SER A 150 -9.86 -0.28 25.53
C SER A 150 -9.24 -0.79 26.84
N ASN A 151 -9.19 0.07 27.86
CA ASN A 151 -8.71 -0.26 29.22
C ASN A 151 -7.30 -0.87 29.26
N GLY A 152 -6.36 -0.28 28.52
CA GLY A 152 -4.95 -0.69 28.56
C GLY A 152 -4.66 -2.09 28.00
N GLY A 153 -5.57 -2.64 27.19
CA GLY A 153 -5.42 -3.97 26.59
C GLY A 153 -5.70 -5.14 27.53
N LYS A 154 -6.32 -4.89 28.71
CA LYS A 154 -6.72 -5.96 29.63
C LYS A 154 -7.69 -6.94 28.95
N LYS A 155 -8.75 -6.42 28.32
CA LYS A 155 -9.72 -7.23 27.57
C LYS A 155 -9.04 -8.07 26.48
N LEU A 156 -8.10 -7.48 25.75
CA LEU A 156 -7.34 -8.21 24.72
C LEU A 156 -6.54 -9.38 25.32
N ARG A 157 -5.84 -9.18 26.44
CA ARG A 157 -5.13 -10.27 27.14
C ARG A 157 -6.09 -11.36 27.64
N ASP A 158 -7.22 -10.96 28.23
CA ASP A 158 -8.23 -11.89 28.73
C ASP A 158 -8.83 -12.73 27.59
N VAL A 159 -9.05 -12.12 26.43
CA VAL A 159 -9.49 -12.82 25.22
C VAL A 159 -8.45 -13.86 24.80
N PHE A 160 -7.18 -13.48 24.68
CA PHE A 160 -6.08 -14.37 24.27
C PHE A 160 -5.89 -15.58 25.21
N ASN A 161 -6.17 -15.40 26.50
CA ASN A 161 -6.07 -16.48 27.49
C ASN A 161 -7.25 -17.47 27.45
N ARG A 162 -8.30 -17.24 26.64
CA ARG A 162 -9.43 -18.16 26.56
C ARG A 162 -9.02 -19.49 25.88
N PRO A 163 -9.38 -20.66 26.45
CA PRO A 163 -9.13 -21.97 25.84
C PRO A 163 -9.73 -22.14 24.43
N SER A 164 -10.72 -21.33 24.07
CA SER A 164 -11.31 -21.36 22.73
C SER A 164 -10.36 -20.82 21.64
N LEU A 165 -9.43 -19.93 22.00
CA LEU A 165 -8.49 -19.34 21.06
C LEU A 165 -7.25 -20.20 20.80
N THR A 166 -6.92 -21.09 21.74
CA THR A 166 -5.85 -22.08 21.56
C THR A 166 -6.21 -23.17 20.54
N LYS A 167 -7.52 -23.37 20.27
CA LYS A 167 -8.04 -24.32 19.27
C LYS A 167 -7.95 -23.77 17.83
N GLY A 168 -6.78 -23.30 17.40
CA GLY A 168 -6.56 -22.73 16.07
C GLY A 168 -5.46 -21.68 16.09
N ARG A 169 -5.35 -20.89 15.03
CA ARG A 169 -4.47 -19.71 15.01
C ARG A 169 -5.30 -18.42 14.96
N PRO A 170 -4.98 -17.43 15.81
CA PRO A 170 -5.67 -16.15 15.80
C PRO A 170 -5.34 -15.36 14.54
N LEU A 171 -6.38 -14.77 13.98
CA LEU A 171 -6.34 -13.83 12.88
C LEU A 171 -6.67 -12.44 13.44
N LEU A 172 -5.64 -11.63 13.58
CA LEU A 172 -5.68 -10.31 14.20
C LEU A 172 -6.05 -9.27 13.16
N ILE A 173 -7.16 -8.58 13.38
CA ILE A 173 -7.71 -7.60 12.46
C ILE A 173 -7.62 -6.22 13.10
N SER A 174 -7.01 -5.26 12.40
CA SER A 174 -6.99 -3.85 12.78
C SER A 174 -7.32 -2.96 11.58
N MET A 175 -8.20 -2.00 11.81
CA MET A 175 -8.56 -0.93 10.89
C MET A 175 -7.86 0.39 11.24
N CYS A 176 -7.16 0.44 12.38
CA CYS A 176 -6.46 1.63 12.87
C CYS A 176 -4.95 1.58 12.65
N HIS A 177 -4.37 0.38 12.53
CA HIS A 177 -2.93 0.20 12.53
C HIS A 177 -2.44 -0.56 11.31
N THR A 178 -1.31 -0.12 10.75
CA THR A 178 -0.51 -0.91 9.80
C THR A 178 0.05 -2.14 10.51
N ARG A 179 0.57 -3.09 9.74
CA ARG A 179 1.22 -4.27 10.31
C ARG A 179 2.34 -3.89 11.29
N GLY A 180 3.18 -2.92 10.93
CA GLY A 180 4.30 -2.48 11.75
C GLY A 180 3.86 -1.80 13.05
N GLU A 181 2.84 -0.94 12.96
CA GLU A 181 2.24 -0.25 14.10
C GLU A 181 1.57 -1.24 15.07
N LEU A 182 0.78 -2.18 14.54
CA LEU A 182 0.08 -3.17 15.33
C LEU A 182 1.04 -4.09 16.09
N ILE A 183 2.11 -4.55 15.44
CA ILE A 183 3.14 -5.36 16.10
C ILE A 183 3.79 -4.57 17.26
N SER A 184 4.13 -3.30 17.02
CA SER A 184 4.73 -2.43 18.03
C SER A 184 3.79 -2.21 19.21
N LEU A 185 2.50 -2.02 18.94
CA LEU A 185 1.46 -1.88 19.94
C LEU A 185 1.30 -3.15 20.79
N LEU A 186 1.22 -4.32 20.17
CA LEU A 186 1.06 -5.59 20.89
C LEU A 186 2.27 -5.89 21.78
N LYS A 187 3.49 -5.60 21.32
CA LYS A 187 4.72 -5.68 22.14
C LYS A 187 4.63 -4.76 23.35
N LYS A 188 4.28 -3.48 23.16
CA LYS A 188 4.12 -2.49 24.24
C LYS A 188 3.08 -2.93 25.28
N LYS A 189 2.03 -3.64 24.84
CA LYS A 189 0.93 -4.13 25.69
C LYS A 189 1.18 -5.53 26.28
N LYS A 190 2.35 -6.13 26.04
CA LYS A 190 2.74 -7.48 26.50
C LYS A 190 1.71 -8.56 26.09
N VAL A 191 1.17 -8.45 24.88
CA VAL A 191 0.27 -9.46 24.31
C VAL A 191 1.11 -10.45 23.51
N VAL A 192 1.00 -11.74 23.82
CA VAL A 192 1.64 -12.83 23.07
C VAL A 192 0.88 -13.00 21.75
N TYR A 193 1.53 -12.77 20.62
CA TYR A 193 0.92 -12.82 19.29
C TYR A 193 1.65 -13.78 18.33
N GLU A 194 2.61 -14.54 18.82
CA GLU A 194 3.38 -15.52 18.08
C GLU A 194 2.44 -16.51 17.37
N GLY A 195 2.74 -16.79 16.10
CA GLY A 195 1.89 -17.65 15.27
C GLY A 195 0.62 -16.98 14.71
N SER A 196 0.26 -15.78 15.16
CA SER A 196 -0.87 -15.02 14.64
C SER A 196 -0.70 -14.65 13.16
N ARG A 197 -1.83 -14.41 12.49
CA ARG A 197 -1.88 -13.76 11.19
C ARG A 197 -2.48 -12.37 11.36
N PHE A 198 -2.10 -11.43 10.50
CA PHE A 198 -2.51 -10.03 10.61
C PHE A 198 -3.22 -9.60 9.34
N ILE A 199 -4.35 -8.93 9.53
CA ILE A 199 -5.08 -8.17 8.51
C ILE A 199 -5.16 -6.75 9.03
N THR A 200 -4.43 -5.86 8.38
CA THR A 200 -4.35 -4.44 8.72
C THR A 200 -5.12 -3.62 7.70
N TYR A 201 -5.35 -2.34 7.97
CA TYR A 201 -6.14 -1.50 7.06
C TYR A 201 -5.54 -1.38 5.65
N GLU A 202 -4.25 -1.66 5.49
CA GLU A 202 -3.54 -1.79 4.21
C GLU A 202 -4.19 -2.81 3.25
N MET A 203 -4.94 -3.79 3.78
CA MET A 203 -5.69 -4.78 3.01
C MET A 203 -7.12 -4.35 2.67
N PHE A 204 -7.67 -3.31 3.30
CA PHE A 204 -9.04 -2.88 3.03
C PHE A 204 -9.09 -2.09 1.72
N SER A 205 -10.21 -2.16 1.02
CA SER A 205 -10.38 -1.53 -0.28
C SER A 205 -11.77 -0.96 -0.47
N TYR A 206 -11.88 0.10 -1.26
CA TYR A 206 -13.17 0.64 -1.70
C TYR A 206 -13.86 -0.22 -2.77
N PHE A 207 -13.33 -1.41 -3.09
CA PHE A 207 -13.90 -2.32 -4.07
C PHE A 207 -14.32 -3.64 -3.43
N ASP A 208 -15.46 -4.16 -3.88
CA ASP A 208 -15.93 -5.49 -3.48
C ASP A 208 -15.22 -6.62 -4.24
N LYS A 209 -15.61 -7.87 -3.95
CA LYS A 209 -15.04 -9.07 -4.59
C LYS A 209 -15.23 -9.15 -6.12
N ASN A 210 -16.14 -8.34 -6.68
CA ASN A 210 -16.46 -8.29 -8.09
C ASN A 210 -15.81 -7.07 -8.79
N GLY A 211 -15.04 -6.26 -8.05
CA GLY A 211 -14.46 -5.02 -8.58
C GLY A 211 -15.45 -3.86 -8.61
N VAL A 212 -16.59 -3.94 -7.91
CA VAL A 212 -17.54 -2.82 -7.82
C VAL A 212 -17.11 -1.87 -6.72
N ARG A 213 -17.00 -0.58 -7.05
CA ARG A 213 -16.62 0.47 -6.09
C ARG A 213 -17.78 0.78 -5.12
N GLY A 214 -17.49 0.80 -3.83
CA GLY A 214 -18.38 1.23 -2.75
C GLY A 214 -17.94 2.54 -2.10
N ALA A 215 -18.81 3.09 -1.25
CA ALA A 215 -18.56 4.34 -0.52
C ALA A 215 -17.66 4.17 0.71
N ARG A 216 -17.46 2.94 1.18
CA ARG A 216 -16.65 2.61 2.36
C ARG A 216 -15.62 1.56 1.99
N GLU A 217 -14.46 1.65 2.62
CA GLU A 217 -13.48 0.58 2.57
C GLU A 217 -14.07 -0.69 3.19
N SER A 218 -13.80 -1.84 2.59
CA SER A 218 -14.25 -3.14 3.04
C SER A 218 -13.25 -4.23 2.67
N LEU A 219 -13.42 -5.41 3.28
CA LEU A 219 -12.63 -6.58 2.98
C LEU A 219 -13.51 -7.83 3.00
N ASP A 220 -13.52 -8.59 1.89
CA ASP A 220 -14.21 -9.86 1.81
C ASP A 220 -13.31 -11.03 2.20
N LEU A 221 -13.38 -11.41 3.48
CA LEU A 221 -12.62 -12.52 4.03
C LEU A 221 -13.06 -13.89 3.51
N SER A 222 -14.20 -14.01 2.82
CA SER A 222 -14.59 -15.28 2.18
C SER A 222 -13.58 -15.70 1.11
N LYS A 223 -12.89 -14.74 0.48
CA LYS A 223 -11.84 -15.01 -0.51
C LYS A 223 -10.46 -15.26 0.12
N HIS A 224 -10.24 -14.80 1.36
CA HIS A 224 -8.97 -14.95 2.08
C HIS A 224 -8.95 -16.15 3.06
N LEU A 225 -10.09 -16.82 3.28
CA LEU A 225 -10.23 -17.98 4.17
C LEU A 225 -10.78 -19.18 3.40
N LEU A 226 -10.50 -20.40 3.88
CA LEU A 226 -11.05 -21.62 3.26
C LEU A 226 -12.52 -21.80 3.63
N GLU A 227 -13.35 -22.28 2.71
CA GLU A 227 -14.80 -22.43 2.91
C GLU A 227 -15.14 -23.40 4.06
N LYS A 228 -14.46 -24.55 4.11
CA LYS A 228 -14.67 -25.62 5.11
C LYS A 228 -14.26 -25.26 6.55
N GLN A 229 -13.70 -24.08 6.79
CA GLN A 229 -13.23 -23.69 8.13
C GLN A 229 -14.38 -23.27 9.03
N ARG A 230 -14.29 -23.63 10.32
CA ARG A 230 -15.12 -23.04 11.37
C ARG A 230 -14.56 -21.65 11.70
N LYS A 231 -15.30 -20.61 11.32
CA LYS A 231 -14.86 -19.21 11.41
C LYS A 231 -15.58 -18.52 12.55
N TYR A 232 -14.84 -17.98 13.49
CA TYR A 232 -15.35 -17.21 14.62
C TYR A 232 -14.85 -15.78 14.53
N PHE A 233 -15.70 -14.81 14.83
CA PHE A 233 -15.35 -13.39 14.83
C PHE A 233 -15.58 -12.79 16.22
N TYR A 234 -14.51 -12.40 16.88
CA TYR A 234 -14.47 -11.86 18.23
C TYR A 234 -14.36 -10.33 18.17
N TYR A 235 -15.26 -9.64 18.84
CA TYR A 235 -15.36 -8.17 18.86
C TYR A 235 -15.94 -7.68 20.20
N SER A 236 -15.84 -6.40 20.49
CA SER A 236 -16.55 -5.75 21.61
C SER A 236 -17.37 -4.57 21.08
N GLY A 237 -18.53 -4.30 21.69
CA GLY A 237 -19.43 -3.23 21.25
C GLY A 237 -20.20 -3.60 19.99
N GLU A 238 -20.21 -2.70 19.00
CA GLU A 238 -20.92 -2.91 17.73
C GLU A 238 -20.13 -3.81 16.77
N LYS A 239 -20.83 -4.58 15.95
CA LYS A 239 -20.20 -5.43 14.95
C LYS A 239 -19.72 -4.56 13.77
N PRO A 240 -18.48 -4.74 13.26
CA PRO A 240 -18.01 -4.01 12.10
C PRO A 240 -18.76 -4.44 10.85
N ARG A 241 -19.17 -3.47 10.04
CA ARG A 241 -19.97 -3.69 8.80
C ARG A 241 -19.11 -3.82 7.55
N ASN A 242 -17.86 -3.41 7.62
CA ASN A 242 -16.92 -3.45 6.50
C ASN A 242 -16.12 -4.76 6.37
N ILE A 243 -16.43 -5.78 7.18
CA ILE A 243 -15.84 -7.11 7.06
C ILE A 243 -16.89 -8.09 6.56
N ASN A 244 -16.69 -8.53 5.32
CA ASN A 244 -17.60 -9.47 4.66
C ASN A 244 -17.11 -10.90 4.85
N GLY A 245 -18.04 -11.82 5.06
CA GLY A 245 -17.78 -13.26 5.19
C GLY A 245 -18.69 -13.94 6.21
N SER A 246 -18.74 -15.27 6.15
CA SER A 246 -19.56 -16.08 7.04
C SER A 246 -18.81 -16.41 8.33
N PHE A 247 -19.20 -15.79 9.44
CA PHE A 247 -18.61 -16.00 10.75
C PHE A 247 -19.68 -16.29 11.81
N LYS A 248 -19.31 -17.10 12.81
CA LYS A 248 -19.99 -17.11 14.10
C LYS A 248 -19.47 -15.95 14.94
N TYR A 249 -20.30 -14.94 15.14
CA TYR A 249 -19.96 -13.73 15.88
C TYR A 249 -20.01 -13.96 17.39
N ILE A 250 -18.99 -13.48 18.11
CA ILE A 250 -18.86 -13.57 19.57
C ILE A 250 -18.55 -12.17 20.11
N ASN A 251 -19.54 -11.57 20.80
CA ASN A 251 -19.34 -10.30 21.48
C ASN A 251 -18.66 -10.53 22.84
N ILE A 252 -17.57 -9.81 23.06
CA ILE A 252 -16.78 -9.79 24.28
C ILE A 252 -17.25 -8.59 25.10
N LYS A 253 -18.02 -8.90 26.15
CA LYS A 253 -18.44 -7.92 27.17
C LYS A 253 -17.20 -7.38 27.90
#